data_AF-A0A2S3VY14-F1
#
_entry.id   AF-A0A2S3VY14-F1
#
_cell.length_a   1.000
_cell.length_b   1.000
_cell.length_c   1.000
_cell.angle_alpha   90.00
_cell.angle_beta   90.00
_cell.angle_gamma   90.00
#
_symmetry.space_group_name_H-M   'P 1'
#
loop_
_entity.id
_entity.type
_entity.pdbx_description
1 polymer ?
#
loop_
_entity_poly.entity_id
_entity_poly.type
_entity_poly.pdbx_seq_one_letter_code
_entity_poly.pdbx_strand_id
1 'polypeptide(L)'
;MKTGHYDLIWNGENSEHSAALGRLFENARHVDVAVAFAKMSGWEHIKNHLLHHLEQGGSARFIVGLDFCQSESTLLKLLLKLSRKHSLSVFVGDKLDGVFHPKVYRFEYVNKSVSMLIGSANWTNGGMADNYECSVLLRLNSETKIRTRLDALCKDKLVSALNPCILRDYSRRYDIARATRATEQRRLKRLRTAEPTTFAVLRELLREFRLDKSERGFDAQMRNRAEAVKRASKIMKLIATSRPTGEQFDDLLRKLDASFHSAIVPIFMNAIAGEPAAFAELCTRALASGDLSPEQAFEKVREVSIRGVGPNWRTEMLHSVDPSKFAVLNRNSSAGMRLAGPEFPERPSNSNITPQTYAQFCLDARHVAAELGLRNLSELDAVFNEAYWQDMGDED
;
A
#
# COMPACT_ATOMS: atom_id res chain seq x y z
N MET A 1 -26.88 46.73 -3.05
CA MET A 1 -26.03 45.62 -3.51
C MET A 1 -24.64 45.79 -2.89
N LYS A 2 -24.08 44.80 -2.20
CA LYS A 2 -22.69 44.87 -1.71
C LYS A 2 -21.78 44.76 -2.94
N THR A 3 -21.30 45.88 -3.46
CA THR A 3 -20.34 45.89 -4.57
C THR A 3 -19.04 45.25 -4.08
N GLY A 4 -18.67 44.15 -4.72
CA GLY A 4 -17.44 43.43 -4.47
C GLY A 4 -16.76 43.15 -5.80
N HIS A 5 -15.44 43.26 -5.83
CA HIS A 5 -14.63 42.86 -6.99
C HIS A 5 -14.14 41.43 -6.78
N TYR A 6 -14.11 40.65 -7.85
CA TYR A 6 -13.52 39.31 -7.83
C TYR A 6 -12.43 39.21 -8.90
N ASP A 7 -11.38 38.44 -8.59
CA ASP A 7 -10.36 38.03 -9.55
C ASP A 7 -10.24 36.50 -9.51
N LEU A 8 -9.78 35.90 -10.61
CA LEU A 8 -9.35 34.50 -10.63
C LEU A 8 -7.84 34.44 -10.44
N ILE A 9 -7.41 33.56 -9.55
CA ILE A 9 -6.00 33.30 -9.26
C ILE A 9 -5.70 31.87 -9.71
N TRP A 10 -4.73 31.75 -10.59
CA TRP A 10 -4.17 30.49 -11.07
C TRP A 10 -2.72 30.37 -10.62
N ASN A 11 -2.15 29.17 -10.64
CA ASN A 11 -0.70 29.00 -10.59
C ASN A 11 -0.17 28.82 -12.02
N GLY A 12 0.97 29.44 -12.35
CA GLY A 12 1.63 29.30 -13.66
C GLY A 12 1.23 30.32 -14.74
N GLU A 13 0.22 31.15 -14.49
CA GLU A 13 -0.04 32.36 -15.28
C GLU A 13 0.60 33.58 -14.58
N ASN A 14 0.37 34.81 -15.06
CA ASN A 14 0.95 36.07 -14.53
C ASN A 14 0.62 36.38 -13.04
N SER A 15 0.08 35.43 -12.28
CA SER A 15 -0.21 35.47 -10.86
C SER A 15 0.08 34.09 -10.23
N GLU A 16 0.46 34.07 -8.96
CA GLU A 16 0.53 32.85 -8.14
C GLU A 16 -0.26 33.05 -6.84
N HIS A 17 -0.73 31.97 -6.24
CA HIS A 17 -1.44 32.03 -4.95
C HIS A 17 -0.55 32.60 -3.84
N SER A 18 0.74 32.24 -3.83
CA SER A 18 1.76 32.77 -2.92
C SER A 18 1.82 34.31 -2.95
N ALA A 19 1.95 34.90 -4.14
CA ALA A 19 2.04 36.34 -4.36
C ALA A 19 0.72 37.06 -4.04
N ALA A 20 -0.42 36.44 -4.39
CA ALA A 20 -1.73 36.97 -4.03
C ALA A 20 -1.90 37.04 -2.50
N LEU A 21 -1.61 35.96 -1.78
CA LEU A 21 -1.70 35.92 -0.33
C LEU A 21 -0.75 36.91 0.35
N GLY A 22 0.48 37.05 -0.13
CA GLY A 22 1.45 38.02 0.41
C GLY A 22 0.86 39.44 0.46
N ARG A 23 0.24 39.89 -0.64
CA ARG A 23 -0.43 41.21 -0.72
C ARG A 23 -1.62 41.34 0.23
N LEU A 24 -2.33 40.25 0.53
CA LEU A 24 -3.50 40.30 1.43
C LEU A 24 -3.14 40.47 2.91
N PHE A 25 -1.89 40.18 3.30
CA PHE A 25 -1.42 40.49 4.65
C PHE A 25 -1.24 41.98 4.90
N GLU A 26 -1.04 42.79 3.86
CA GLU A 26 -0.83 44.23 4.00
C GLU A 26 -2.02 44.90 4.69
N ASN A 27 -1.79 45.51 5.85
CA ASN A 27 -2.80 46.18 6.68
C ASN A 27 -3.94 45.28 7.21
N ALA A 28 -3.79 43.95 7.12
CA ALA A 28 -4.75 43.03 7.71
C ALA A 28 -4.77 43.20 9.24
N ARG A 29 -5.96 43.14 9.83
CA ARG A 29 -6.14 43.14 11.29
C ARG A 29 -6.34 41.72 11.83
N HIS A 30 -7.06 40.89 11.08
CA HIS A 30 -7.32 39.51 11.44
C HIS A 30 -7.20 38.60 10.21
N VAL A 31 -6.58 37.44 10.39
CA VAL A 31 -6.41 36.43 9.33
C VAL A 31 -7.01 35.10 9.78
N ASP A 32 -7.95 34.57 9.01
CA ASP A 32 -8.48 33.22 9.16
C ASP A 32 -7.91 32.32 8.04
N VAL A 33 -7.33 31.19 8.41
CA VAL A 33 -6.87 30.15 7.47
C VAL A 33 -7.55 28.84 7.84
N ALA A 34 -8.32 28.27 6.92
CA ALA A 34 -8.96 26.96 7.07
C ALA A 34 -8.60 26.09 5.87
N VAL A 35 -7.72 25.11 6.10
CA VAL A 35 -7.14 24.29 5.03
C VAL A 35 -7.15 22.81 5.39
N ALA A 36 -7.38 21.97 4.39
CA ALA A 36 -7.32 20.52 4.54
C ALA A 36 -5.91 20.07 4.86
N PHE A 37 -4.92 20.54 4.08
CA PHE A 37 -3.53 20.13 4.19
C PHE A 37 -2.61 21.33 4.39
N ALA A 38 -1.69 21.22 5.34
CA ALA A 38 -0.68 22.23 5.62
C ALA A 38 0.72 21.62 5.76
N LYS A 39 1.71 22.14 5.03
CA LYS A 39 3.10 21.63 5.04
C LYS A 39 4.11 22.74 5.30
N MET A 40 5.29 22.41 5.82
CA MET A 40 6.39 23.37 5.99
C MET A 40 6.71 24.09 4.69
N SER A 41 6.59 23.41 3.55
CA SER A 41 6.80 24.02 2.24
C SER A 41 5.78 25.13 1.92
N GLY A 42 4.54 25.03 2.41
CA GLY A 42 3.56 26.13 2.33
C GLY A 42 3.88 27.26 3.31
N TRP A 43 4.38 26.93 4.49
CA TRP A 43 4.82 27.92 5.48
C TRP A 43 5.87 28.87 4.92
N GLU A 44 6.84 28.37 4.17
CA GLU A 44 7.92 29.19 3.59
C GLU A 44 7.40 30.35 2.71
N HIS A 45 6.24 30.19 2.04
CA HIS A 45 5.63 31.23 1.20
C HIS A 45 5.08 32.42 1.98
N ILE A 46 4.54 32.18 3.18
CA ILE A 46 3.83 33.23 3.95
C ILE A 46 4.49 33.58 5.28
N LYS A 47 5.58 32.89 5.66
CA LYS A 47 6.21 33.04 6.99
C LYS A 47 6.55 34.48 7.34
N ASN A 48 7.15 35.24 6.42
CA ASN A 48 7.59 36.61 6.68
C ASN A 48 6.38 37.54 6.88
N HIS A 49 5.37 37.41 6.03
CA HIS A 49 4.13 38.19 6.10
C HIS A 49 3.35 37.89 7.39
N LEU A 50 3.20 36.61 7.75
CA LEU A 50 2.47 36.22 8.95
C LEU A 50 3.21 36.62 10.24
N LEU A 51 4.53 36.42 10.31
CA LEU A 51 5.31 36.83 11.49
C LEU A 51 5.25 38.35 11.67
N HIS A 52 5.45 39.11 10.60
CA HIS A 52 5.33 40.56 10.64
C HIS A 52 3.93 41.00 11.11
N HIS A 53 2.86 40.41 10.56
CA HIS A 53 1.47 40.67 10.97
C HIS A 53 1.27 40.43 12.47
N LEU A 54 1.75 39.30 12.99
CA LEU A 54 1.63 38.95 14.41
C LEU A 54 2.49 39.84 15.32
N GLU A 55 3.65 40.29 14.86
CA GLU A 55 4.54 41.22 15.58
C GLU A 55 3.95 42.63 15.67
N GLN A 56 3.21 43.07 14.65
CA GLN A 56 2.47 44.35 14.66
C GLN A 56 1.17 44.31 15.47
N GLY A 57 0.92 43.25 16.23
CA GLY A 57 -0.28 43.09 17.06
C GLY A 57 -1.52 42.61 16.29
N GLY A 58 -1.36 42.23 15.02
CA GLY A 58 -2.37 41.51 14.26
C GLY A 58 -2.71 40.16 14.89
N SER A 59 -3.91 39.67 14.62
CA SER A 59 -4.39 38.37 15.12
C SER A 59 -4.62 37.37 13.99
N ALA A 60 -4.54 36.08 14.30
CA ALA A 60 -4.84 35.05 13.33
C ALA A 60 -5.49 33.79 13.95
N ARG A 61 -6.25 33.07 13.13
CA ARG A 61 -6.80 31.76 13.43
C ARG A 61 -6.48 30.78 12.32
N PHE A 62 -5.93 29.63 12.68
CA PHE A 62 -5.60 28.54 11.78
C PHE A 62 -6.44 27.32 12.16
N ILE A 63 -7.12 26.72 11.18
CA ILE A 63 -7.84 25.46 11.31
C ILE A 63 -7.26 24.50 10.27
N VAL A 64 -6.57 23.46 10.73
CA VAL A 64 -5.81 22.54 9.86
C VAL A 64 -6.42 21.14 9.92
N GLY A 65 -6.72 20.56 8.76
CA GLY A 65 -7.17 19.17 8.66
C GLY A 65 -6.07 18.18 9.03
N LEU A 66 -6.46 17.09 9.70
CA LEU A 66 -5.56 15.98 10.04
C LEU A 66 -5.79 14.73 9.17
N ASP A 67 -6.84 14.74 8.35
CA ASP A 67 -7.22 13.63 7.48
C ASP A 67 -6.07 13.18 6.57
N PHE A 68 -6.03 11.87 6.33
CA PHE A 68 -5.02 11.19 5.50
C PHE A 68 -3.55 11.42 5.96
N CYS A 69 -3.33 11.95 7.17
CA CYS A 69 -2.00 12.28 7.68
C CYS A 69 -1.17 13.17 6.72
N GLN A 70 -1.82 14.07 5.98
CA GLN A 70 -1.16 14.89 4.95
C GLN A 70 -0.55 16.19 5.49
N SER A 71 -1.08 16.74 6.59
CA SER A 71 -0.51 17.92 7.25
C SER A 71 0.75 17.58 8.05
N GLU A 72 1.79 18.39 7.93
CA GLU A 72 3.08 18.10 8.58
C GLU A 72 3.04 18.37 10.09
N SER A 73 3.39 17.34 10.89
CA SER A 73 3.46 17.46 12.34
C SER A 73 4.47 18.50 12.82
N THR A 74 5.56 18.70 12.07
CA THR A 74 6.57 19.75 12.30
C THR A 74 5.99 21.16 12.18
N LEU A 75 5.12 21.39 11.20
CA LEU A 75 4.41 22.67 11.05
C LEU A 75 3.43 22.89 12.20
N LEU A 76 2.64 21.88 12.56
CA LEU A 76 1.72 21.99 13.72
C LEU A 76 2.49 22.31 15.01
N LYS A 77 3.66 21.69 15.21
CA LYS A 77 4.56 22.00 16.34
C LYS A 77 5.06 23.45 16.31
N LEU A 78 5.37 23.99 15.14
CA LEU A 78 5.75 25.39 14.97
C LEU A 78 4.58 26.33 15.32
N LEU A 79 3.39 26.09 14.77
CA LEU A 79 2.20 26.89 15.03
C LEU A 79 1.84 26.90 16.52
N LEU A 80 1.93 25.75 17.21
CA LEU A 80 1.72 25.67 18.65
C LEU A 80 2.75 26.46 19.46
N LYS A 81 3.98 26.62 18.97
CA LYS A 81 4.98 27.48 19.61
C LYS A 81 4.66 28.96 19.39
N LEU A 82 4.24 29.33 18.18
CA LEU A 82 3.86 30.70 17.84
C LEU A 82 2.60 31.15 18.60
N SER A 83 1.61 30.26 18.77
CA SER A 83 0.36 30.55 19.49
C SER A 83 0.56 30.88 20.97
N ARG A 84 1.72 30.52 21.55
CA ARG A 84 2.09 30.86 22.93
C ARG A 84 2.69 32.25 23.07
N LYS A 85 3.13 32.86 21.96
CA LYS A 85 3.85 34.14 21.94
C LYS A 85 3.04 35.26 21.31
N HIS A 86 2.12 34.92 20.41
CA HIS A 86 1.38 35.87 19.60
C HIS A 86 -0.13 35.61 19.69
N SER A 87 -0.93 36.57 19.18
CA SER A 87 -2.38 36.43 19.05
C SER A 87 -2.76 35.47 17.91
N LEU A 88 -2.37 34.21 18.06
CA LEU A 88 -2.59 33.13 17.09
C LEU A 88 -3.37 31.99 17.76
N SER A 89 -4.56 31.68 17.26
CA SER A 89 -5.31 30.49 17.65
C SER A 89 -5.11 29.38 16.63
N VAL A 90 -4.85 28.16 17.09
CA VAL A 90 -4.62 27.01 16.21
C VAL A 90 -5.57 25.90 16.59
N PHE A 91 -6.36 25.43 15.62
CA PHE A 91 -7.31 24.34 15.75
C PHE A 91 -7.00 23.25 14.73
N VAL A 92 -7.47 22.05 15.02
CA VAL A 92 -7.36 20.89 14.13
C VAL A 92 -8.72 20.25 13.88
N GLY A 93 -8.95 19.81 12.64
CA GLY A 93 -10.12 18.99 12.30
C GLY A 93 -9.87 17.54 12.69
N ASP A 94 -10.29 17.15 13.91
CA ASP A 94 -10.05 15.82 14.49
C ASP A 94 -11.32 15.09 14.97
N LYS A 95 -12.49 15.74 14.89
CA LYS A 95 -13.77 15.26 15.45
C LYS A 95 -14.92 15.27 14.45
N LEU A 96 -14.62 15.32 13.17
CA LEU A 96 -15.62 15.28 12.11
C LEU A 96 -15.82 13.84 11.64
N ASP A 97 -17.07 13.45 11.42
CA ASP A 97 -17.41 12.15 10.81
C ASP A 97 -16.98 12.06 9.32
N GLY A 98 -16.51 13.17 8.74
CA GLY A 98 -16.01 13.24 7.37
C GLY A 98 -14.75 14.12 7.26
N VAL A 99 -14.20 14.19 6.05
CA VAL A 99 -12.93 14.88 5.78
C VAL A 99 -13.08 16.40 5.94
N PHE A 100 -12.23 17.00 6.78
CA PHE A 100 -12.09 18.45 6.85
C PHE A 100 -11.36 18.97 5.61
N HIS A 101 -12.11 19.32 4.56
CA HIS A 101 -11.54 19.65 3.26
C HIS A 101 -11.65 21.12 2.75
N PRO A 102 -11.88 22.16 3.57
CA PRO A 102 -11.90 23.53 3.05
C PRO A 102 -10.49 23.97 2.57
N LYS A 103 -10.46 24.98 1.69
CA LYS A 103 -9.27 25.81 1.42
C LYS A 103 -9.69 27.27 1.35
N VAL A 104 -9.63 27.94 2.50
CA VAL A 104 -10.10 29.31 2.69
C VAL A 104 -9.02 30.11 3.38
N TYR A 105 -8.69 31.26 2.80
CA TYR A 105 -7.84 32.28 3.41
C TYR A 105 -8.64 33.57 3.45
N ARG A 106 -8.92 34.10 4.64
CA ARG A 106 -9.75 35.30 4.83
C ARG A 106 -8.96 36.34 5.63
N PHE A 107 -9.00 37.57 5.15
CA PHE A 107 -8.29 38.72 5.69
C PHE A 107 -9.31 39.82 5.99
N GLU A 108 -9.38 40.25 7.24
CA GLU A 108 -10.24 41.33 7.69
C GLU A 108 -9.40 42.55 8.04
N TYR A 109 -9.74 43.71 7.48
CA TYR A 109 -9.00 44.96 7.64
C TYR A 109 -9.65 45.88 8.67
N VAL A 110 -8.93 46.92 9.08
CA VAL A 110 -9.38 47.90 10.10
C VAL A 110 -10.73 48.55 9.72
N ASN A 111 -10.93 48.85 8.43
CA ASN A 111 -12.17 49.43 7.90
C ASN A 111 -13.32 48.42 7.74
N LYS A 112 -13.19 47.19 8.26
CA LYS A 112 -14.15 46.06 8.18
C LYS A 112 -14.35 45.47 6.78
N SER A 113 -13.62 45.96 5.77
CA SER A 113 -13.54 45.25 4.50
C SER A 113 -12.87 43.89 4.68
N VAL A 114 -13.17 42.96 3.78
CA VAL A 114 -12.70 41.58 3.83
C VAL A 114 -12.19 41.19 2.45
N SER A 115 -11.00 40.60 2.41
CA SER A 115 -10.52 39.87 1.24
C SER A 115 -10.51 38.37 1.53
N MET A 116 -10.90 37.54 0.57
CA MET A 116 -10.89 36.09 0.72
C MET A 116 -10.36 35.42 -0.53
N LEU A 117 -9.49 34.44 -0.35
CA LEU A 117 -9.07 33.51 -1.39
C LEU A 117 -9.70 32.14 -1.09
N ILE A 118 -10.53 31.64 -2.01
CA ILE A 118 -11.27 30.39 -1.85
C ILE A 118 -11.15 29.58 -3.13
N GLY A 119 -10.75 28.31 -3.03
CA GLY A 119 -10.56 27.47 -4.21
C GLY A 119 -9.94 26.12 -3.88
N SER A 120 -9.03 25.67 -4.74
CA SER A 120 -8.37 24.36 -4.64
C SER A 120 -7.05 24.37 -3.83
N ALA A 121 -6.44 25.55 -3.64
CA ALA A 121 -5.09 25.71 -3.08
C ALA A 121 -4.99 25.42 -1.56
N ASN A 122 -4.44 24.26 -1.21
CA ASN A 122 -4.02 23.94 0.17
C ASN A 122 -2.75 24.71 0.58
N TRP A 123 -2.44 24.74 1.89
CA TRP A 123 -1.26 25.45 2.40
C TRP A 123 0.03 24.61 2.27
N THR A 124 0.46 24.43 1.03
CA THR A 124 1.61 23.59 0.62
C THR A 124 2.29 24.23 -0.60
N ASN A 125 3.54 23.86 -0.93
CA ASN A 125 4.18 24.35 -2.16
C ASN A 125 3.35 24.05 -3.43
N GLY A 126 2.78 22.83 -3.51
CA GLY A 126 1.88 22.45 -4.60
C GLY A 126 0.69 23.39 -4.70
N GLY A 127 -0.02 23.64 -3.60
CA GLY A 127 -1.17 24.54 -3.61
C GLY A 127 -0.82 26.01 -3.89
N MET A 128 0.36 26.46 -3.44
CA MET A 128 0.75 27.88 -3.50
C MET A 128 1.44 28.30 -4.79
N ALA A 129 2.10 27.36 -5.49
CA ALA A 129 2.93 27.66 -6.64
C ALA A 129 2.97 26.56 -7.72
N ASP A 130 3.13 25.27 -7.35
CA ASP A 130 3.50 24.25 -8.36
C ASP A 130 2.31 23.61 -9.09
N ASN A 131 1.24 23.27 -8.37
CA ASN A 131 0.11 22.54 -8.96
C ASN A 131 -0.75 23.47 -9.81
N TYR A 132 -1.46 22.91 -10.78
CA TYR A 132 -2.56 23.58 -11.46
C TYR A 132 -3.73 23.81 -10.48
N GLU A 133 -3.75 25.00 -9.88
CA GLU A 133 -4.73 25.40 -8.88
C GLU A 133 -5.58 26.57 -9.40
N CYS A 134 -6.82 26.66 -8.93
CA CYS A 134 -7.74 27.74 -9.25
C CYS A 134 -8.45 28.21 -7.97
N SER A 135 -8.38 29.52 -7.71
CA SER A 135 -9.13 30.15 -6.62
C SER A 135 -9.76 31.45 -7.06
N VAL A 136 -10.87 31.80 -6.42
CA VAL A 136 -11.48 33.12 -6.54
C VAL A 136 -10.97 34.01 -5.41
N LEU A 137 -10.42 35.16 -5.77
CA LEU A 137 -10.11 36.24 -4.84
C LEU A 137 -11.29 37.20 -4.78
N LEU A 138 -11.99 37.23 -3.67
CA LEU A 138 -13.11 38.13 -3.41
C LEU A 138 -12.66 39.32 -2.56
N ARG A 139 -12.98 40.55 -2.96
CA ARG A 139 -12.82 41.76 -2.16
C ARG A 139 -14.19 42.38 -1.87
N LEU A 140 -14.55 42.40 -0.59
CA LEU A 140 -15.89 42.73 -0.13
C LEU A 140 -15.82 43.86 0.90
N ASN A 141 -16.75 44.81 0.84
CA ASN A 141 -16.85 45.88 1.85
C ASN A 141 -17.19 45.35 3.26
N SER A 142 -17.84 44.19 3.34
CA SER A 142 -18.16 43.51 4.60
C SER A 142 -18.63 42.07 4.35
N GLU A 143 -18.05 41.12 5.08
CA GLU A 143 -18.38 39.69 5.03
C GLU A 143 -18.27 39.06 6.42
N THR A 144 -19.31 38.31 6.83
CA THR A 144 -19.38 37.65 8.14
C THR A 144 -19.77 36.17 8.08
N LYS A 145 -20.32 35.67 6.98
CA LYS A 145 -20.84 34.30 6.86
C LYS A 145 -19.74 33.25 7.04
N ILE A 146 -18.60 33.42 6.36
CA ILE A 146 -17.45 32.50 6.48
C ILE A 146 -16.93 32.52 7.91
N ARG A 147 -16.70 33.70 8.48
CA ARG A 147 -16.28 33.85 9.87
C ARG A 147 -17.24 33.15 10.84
N THR A 148 -18.55 33.39 10.72
CA THR A 148 -19.57 32.74 11.54
C THR A 148 -19.55 31.22 11.37
N ARG A 149 -19.31 30.70 10.16
CA ARG A 149 -19.19 29.26 9.94
C ARG A 149 -17.95 28.67 10.60
N LEU A 150 -16.80 29.35 10.53
CA LEU A 150 -15.58 28.94 11.22
C LEU A 150 -15.75 29.00 12.74
N ASP A 151 -16.43 30.03 13.26
CA ASP A 151 -16.75 30.16 14.68
C ASP A 151 -17.65 29.01 15.15
N ALA A 152 -18.61 28.59 14.34
CA ALA A 152 -19.49 27.46 14.63
C ALA A 152 -18.69 26.14 14.74
N LEU A 153 -17.70 25.89 13.86
CA LEU A 153 -16.84 24.70 13.97
C LEU A 153 -16.15 24.62 15.34
N CYS A 154 -15.64 25.76 15.84
CA CYS A 154 -15.01 25.83 17.15
C CYS A 154 -16.03 25.66 18.28
N LYS A 155 -17.17 26.34 18.20
CA LYS A 155 -18.23 26.33 19.23
C LYS A 155 -18.85 24.94 19.40
N ASP A 156 -19.13 24.28 18.28
CA ASP A 156 -19.76 22.96 18.22
C ASP A 156 -18.75 21.83 18.47
N LYS A 157 -17.48 22.17 18.77
CA LYS A 157 -16.38 21.25 19.07
C LYS A 157 -16.09 20.24 17.94
N LEU A 158 -16.42 20.61 16.70
CA LEU A 158 -16.08 19.86 15.49
C LEU A 158 -14.58 19.97 15.17
N VAL A 159 -13.93 21.01 15.69
CA VAL A 159 -12.48 21.18 15.69
C VAL A 159 -11.97 21.35 17.12
N SER A 160 -10.78 20.82 17.40
CA SER A 160 -10.14 20.92 18.71
C SER A 160 -9.01 21.93 18.71
N ALA A 161 -8.87 22.72 19.78
CA ALA A 161 -7.69 23.58 19.96
C ALA A 161 -6.42 22.71 20.03
N LEU A 162 -5.43 23.04 19.20
CA LEU A 162 -4.17 22.31 19.15
C LEU A 162 -3.45 22.39 20.49
N ASN A 163 -3.09 21.24 21.03
CA ASN A 163 -2.39 21.12 22.30
C ASN A 163 -1.33 20.01 22.24
N PRO A 164 -0.42 19.91 23.24
CA PRO A 164 0.66 18.93 23.22
C PRO A 164 0.21 17.46 23.15
N CYS A 165 -0.99 17.12 23.64
CA CYS A 165 -1.51 15.75 23.60
C CYS A 165 -1.93 15.37 22.18
N ILE A 166 -2.79 16.19 21.55
CA ILE A 166 -3.21 16.02 20.15
C ILE A 166 -2.00 15.99 19.22
N LEU A 167 -1.05 16.91 19.40
CA LEU A 167 0.14 16.97 18.57
C LEU A 167 0.97 15.69 18.68
N ARG A 168 1.12 15.14 19.89
CA ARG A 168 1.90 13.91 20.11
C ARG A 168 1.24 12.71 19.44
N ASP A 169 -0.07 12.53 19.63
CA ASP A 169 -0.83 11.46 18.99
C ASP A 169 -0.74 11.55 17.46
N TYR A 170 -1.02 12.74 16.92
CA TYR A 170 -0.96 12.96 15.47
C TYR A 170 0.46 12.77 14.91
N SER A 171 1.50 13.20 15.61
CA SER A 171 2.90 13.03 15.16
C SER A 171 3.23 11.55 14.96
N ARG A 172 2.80 10.67 15.87
CA ARG A 172 3.00 9.22 15.74
C ARG A 172 2.31 8.66 14.50
N ARG A 173 1.04 9.02 14.28
CA ARG A 173 0.27 8.60 13.09
C ARG A 173 0.89 9.14 11.80
N TYR A 174 1.34 10.40 11.82
CA TYR A 174 2.00 11.05 10.70
C TYR A 174 3.30 10.36 10.30
N ASP A 175 4.16 10.01 11.25
CA ASP A 175 5.45 9.37 10.99
C ASP A 175 5.27 7.98 10.34
N ILE A 176 4.32 7.19 10.85
CA ILE A 176 3.94 5.89 10.26
C ILE A 176 3.45 6.11 8.82
N ALA A 177 2.43 6.95 8.62
CA ALA A 177 1.85 7.20 7.31
C ALA A 177 2.87 7.80 6.31
N ARG A 178 3.83 8.61 6.78
CA ARG A 178 4.90 9.16 5.95
C ARG A 178 5.85 8.07 5.46
N ALA A 179 6.22 7.13 6.34
CA ALA A 179 7.06 5.99 5.96
C ALA A 179 6.36 5.13 4.90
N THR A 180 5.09 4.79 5.12
CA THR A 180 4.26 4.03 4.17
C THR A 180 4.19 4.72 2.80
N ARG A 181 3.78 6.00 2.76
CA ARG A 181 3.71 6.79 1.50
C ARG A 181 5.05 6.87 0.77
N ALA A 182 6.17 6.98 1.49
CA ALA A 182 7.49 7.03 0.86
C ALA A 182 7.86 5.70 0.19
N THR A 183 7.51 4.58 0.82
CA THR A 183 7.67 3.24 0.24
C THR A 183 6.77 3.04 -0.99
N GLU A 184 5.49 3.36 -0.87
CA GLU A 184 4.51 3.29 -1.97
C GLU A 184 4.93 4.17 -3.17
N GLN A 185 5.37 5.40 -2.92
CA GLN A 185 5.80 6.30 -4.00
C GLN A 185 7.06 5.78 -4.72
N ARG A 186 8.00 5.16 -4.00
CA ARG A 186 9.15 4.49 -4.62
C ARG A 186 8.70 3.32 -5.48
N ARG A 187 7.72 2.54 -5.00
CA ARG A 187 7.10 1.43 -5.74
C ARG A 187 6.40 1.91 -7.01
N LEU A 188 5.51 2.90 -6.91
CA LEU A 188 4.78 3.49 -8.05
C LEU A 188 5.73 4.15 -9.06
N LYS A 189 6.78 4.84 -8.59
CA LYS A 189 7.80 5.40 -9.49
C LYS A 189 8.50 4.29 -10.28
N ARG A 190 8.83 3.17 -9.63
CA ARG A 190 9.42 2.00 -10.30
C ARG A 190 8.47 1.36 -11.31
N LEU A 191 7.18 1.22 -10.98
CA LEU A 191 6.16 0.73 -11.92
C LEU A 191 5.97 1.66 -13.13
N ARG A 192 6.08 2.98 -12.94
CA ARG A 192 5.98 3.96 -14.02
C ARG A 192 7.21 4.01 -14.92
N THR A 193 8.39 3.63 -14.40
CA THR A 193 9.67 3.69 -15.14
C THR A 193 10.13 2.34 -15.67
N ALA A 194 9.53 1.24 -15.23
CA ALA A 194 9.85 -0.09 -15.72
C ALA A 194 9.11 -0.34 -17.04
N GLU A 195 9.85 -0.69 -18.09
CA GLU A 195 9.24 -1.33 -19.25
C GLU A 195 8.69 -2.72 -18.83
N PRO A 196 7.60 -3.21 -19.45
CA PRO A 196 6.83 -4.38 -19.00
C PRO A 196 7.60 -5.71 -18.88
N THR A 197 8.88 -5.75 -19.28
CA THR A 197 9.73 -6.95 -19.33
C THR A 197 10.97 -6.87 -18.45
N THR A 198 11.15 -5.80 -17.67
CA THR A 198 12.33 -5.71 -16.81
C THR A 198 12.14 -6.52 -15.52
N PHE A 199 12.83 -7.65 -15.37
CA PHE A 199 13.00 -8.40 -14.11
C PHE A 199 13.59 -7.58 -12.95
N ALA A 200 13.72 -6.25 -13.08
CA ALA A 200 14.28 -5.33 -12.12
C ALA A 200 13.58 -5.40 -10.75
N VAL A 201 12.24 -5.57 -10.74
CA VAL A 201 11.48 -5.72 -9.48
C VAL A 201 11.91 -6.99 -8.75
N LEU A 202 11.91 -8.12 -9.45
CA LEU A 202 12.31 -9.41 -8.87
C LEU A 202 13.79 -9.45 -8.50
N ARG A 203 14.68 -8.81 -9.29
CA ARG A 203 16.12 -8.71 -9.00
C ARG A 203 16.40 -7.91 -7.73
N GLU A 204 15.71 -6.80 -7.53
CA GLU A 204 15.89 -5.99 -6.31
C GLU A 204 15.30 -6.69 -5.08
N LEU A 205 14.12 -7.29 -5.22
CA LEU A 205 13.53 -8.09 -4.15
C LEU A 205 14.46 -9.24 -3.76
N LEU A 206 14.99 -9.98 -4.73
CA LEU A 206 15.96 -11.04 -4.48
C LEU A 206 17.22 -10.51 -3.78
N ARG A 207 17.68 -9.30 -4.11
CA ARG A 207 18.83 -8.66 -3.45
C ARG A 207 18.52 -8.39 -1.97
N GLU A 208 17.38 -7.79 -1.66
CA GLU A 208 16.95 -7.54 -0.28
C GLU A 208 16.72 -8.85 0.49
N PHE A 209 16.07 -9.81 -0.13
CA PHE A 209 15.79 -11.13 0.44
C PHE A 209 17.08 -11.91 0.78
N ARG A 210 18.14 -11.76 -0.03
CA ARG A 210 19.48 -12.33 0.24
C ARG A 210 20.24 -11.61 1.37
N LEU A 211 19.92 -10.34 1.62
CA LEU A 211 20.52 -9.56 2.71
C LEU A 211 19.89 -9.88 4.07
N ASP A 212 18.64 -10.33 4.11
CA ASP A 212 18.01 -10.80 5.35
C ASP A 212 18.71 -12.09 5.85
N LYS A 213 19.27 -12.02 7.05
CA LYS A 213 19.95 -13.13 7.73
C LYS A 213 19.11 -13.76 8.85
N SER A 214 17.85 -13.35 8.99
CA SER A 214 16.89 -13.95 9.91
C SER A 214 16.41 -15.33 9.42
N GLU A 215 15.61 -16.01 10.23
CA GLU A 215 14.90 -17.24 9.85
C GLU A 215 13.91 -17.04 8.69
N ARG A 216 13.56 -15.78 8.37
CA ARG A 216 12.74 -15.45 7.20
C ARG A 216 13.57 -15.22 5.93
N GLY A 217 14.89 -15.03 6.05
CA GLY A 217 15.77 -14.71 4.94
C GLY A 217 16.01 -15.85 3.96
N PHE A 218 16.57 -15.51 2.79
CA PHE A 218 16.71 -16.43 1.64
C PHE A 218 17.43 -17.73 2.01
N ASP A 219 18.54 -17.65 2.74
CA ASP A 219 19.36 -18.81 3.09
C ASP A 219 18.60 -19.81 4.00
N ALA A 220 17.81 -19.30 4.95
CA ALA A 220 16.98 -20.12 5.83
C ALA A 220 15.82 -20.76 5.07
N GLN A 221 15.15 -19.98 4.21
CA GLN A 221 14.09 -20.47 3.32
C GLN A 221 14.57 -21.61 2.42
N MET A 222 15.81 -21.53 1.91
CA MET A 222 16.38 -22.60 1.07
C MET A 222 16.61 -23.90 1.82
N ARG A 223 17.11 -23.83 3.06
CA ARG A 223 17.26 -25.03 3.90
C ARG A 223 15.89 -25.65 4.19
N ASN A 224 14.94 -24.83 4.62
CA ASN A 224 13.59 -25.28 4.98
C ASN A 224 12.88 -25.94 3.80
N ARG A 225 12.96 -25.36 2.60
CA ARG A 225 12.39 -25.91 1.35
C ARG A 225 13.04 -27.22 0.94
N ALA A 226 14.37 -27.31 1.01
CA ALA A 226 15.08 -28.54 0.67
C ALA A 226 14.70 -29.71 1.60
N GLU A 227 14.49 -29.44 2.89
CA GLU A 227 13.98 -30.46 3.81
C GLU A 227 12.51 -30.77 3.59
N ALA A 228 11.69 -29.76 3.30
CA ALA A 228 10.26 -29.91 3.06
C ALA A 228 9.98 -30.81 1.85
N VAL A 229 10.70 -30.60 0.73
CA VAL A 229 10.65 -31.48 -0.46
C VAL A 229 10.99 -32.93 -0.11
N LYS A 230 12.06 -33.16 0.67
CA LYS A 230 12.45 -34.51 1.11
C LYS A 230 11.38 -35.17 1.99
N ARG A 231 10.80 -34.41 2.93
CA ARG A 231 9.72 -34.88 3.81
C ARG A 231 8.47 -35.24 3.00
N ALA A 232 8.02 -34.34 2.13
CA ALA A 232 6.87 -34.56 1.25
C ALA A 232 7.04 -35.80 0.38
N SER A 233 8.20 -35.96 -0.29
CA SER A 233 8.52 -37.14 -1.10
C SER A 233 8.45 -38.44 -0.29
N LYS A 234 8.98 -38.45 0.94
CA LYS A 234 8.94 -39.62 1.84
C LYS A 234 7.50 -39.96 2.27
N ILE A 235 6.70 -38.95 2.62
CA ILE A 235 5.31 -39.15 3.05
C ILE A 235 4.46 -39.65 1.87
N MET A 236 4.60 -39.06 0.68
CA MET A 236 3.91 -39.54 -0.53
C MET A 236 4.24 -41.01 -0.83
N LYS A 237 5.51 -41.41 -0.70
CA LYS A 237 5.92 -42.82 -0.86
C LYS A 237 5.25 -43.73 0.16
N LEU A 238 5.21 -43.30 1.42
CA LEU A 238 4.53 -44.07 2.46
C LEU A 238 3.04 -44.23 2.15
N ILE A 239 2.32 -43.15 1.86
CA ILE A 239 0.90 -43.20 1.51
C ILE A 239 0.65 -44.10 0.28
N ALA A 240 1.46 -43.97 -0.77
CA ALA A 240 1.33 -44.77 -1.99
C ALA A 240 1.51 -46.28 -1.75
N THR A 241 2.48 -46.64 -0.89
CA THR A 241 2.83 -48.04 -0.62
C THR A 241 1.95 -48.70 0.44
N SER A 242 1.74 -48.04 1.58
CA SER A 242 0.99 -48.62 2.71
C SER A 242 -0.52 -48.44 2.60
N ARG A 243 -0.99 -47.57 1.69
CA ARG A 243 -2.41 -47.22 1.49
C ARG A 243 -3.18 -47.06 2.81
N PRO A 244 -2.70 -46.16 3.70
CA PRO A 244 -3.25 -46.02 5.06
C PRO A 244 -4.69 -45.49 5.01
N THR A 245 -5.45 -45.76 6.06
CA THR A 245 -6.84 -45.31 6.23
C THR A 245 -7.09 -44.79 7.64
N GLY A 246 -8.15 -44.02 7.84
CA GLY A 246 -8.53 -43.48 9.15
C GLY A 246 -7.43 -42.59 9.74
N GLU A 247 -7.22 -42.67 11.05
CA GLU A 247 -6.31 -41.77 11.78
C GLU A 247 -4.86 -41.79 11.24
N GLN A 248 -4.38 -42.94 10.76
CA GLN A 248 -3.05 -43.05 10.16
C GLN A 248 -2.94 -42.24 8.86
N PHE A 249 -3.99 -42.23 8.05
CA PHE A 249 -4.03 -41.40 6.85
C PHE A 249 -4.10 -39.92 7.21
N ASP A 250 -4.97 -39.56 8.16
CA ASP A 250 -5.14 -38.17 8.59
C ASP A 250 -3.83 -37.56 9.13
N ASP A 251 -3.07 -38.33 9.91
CA ASP A 251 -1.76 -37.91 10.40
C ASP A 251 -0.75 -37.70 9.27
N LEU A 252 -0.68 -38.63 8.32
CA LEU A 252 0.21 -38.50 7.16
C LEU A 252 -0.20 -37.35 6.24
N LEU A 253 -1.50 -37.13 6.06
CA LEU A 253 -2.03 -36.03 5.27
C LEU A 253 -1.69 -34.67 5.89
N ARG A 254 -1.85 -34.51 7.21
CA ARG A 254 -1.44 -33.28 7.94
C ARG A 254 0.07 -33.04 7.84
N LYS A 255 0.88 -34.10 7.95
CA LYS A 255 2.34 -34.00 7.81
C LYS A 255 2.75 -33.63 6.37
N LEU A 256 2.02 -34.10 5.38
CA LEU A 256 2.24 -33.74 3.98
C LEU A 256 1.91 -32.27 3.73
N ASP A 257 0.74 -31.80 4.17
CA ASP A 257 0.34 -30.39 4.07
C ASP A 257 1.34 -29.44 4.75
N ALA A 258 1.80 -29.80 5.95
CA ALA A 258 2.84 -29.05 6.66
C ALA A 258 4.21 -29.05 5.95
N SER A 259 4.40 -29.92 4.95
CA SER A 259 5.59 -29.94 4.10
C SER A 259 5.42 -29.09 2.83
N PHE A 260 4.23 -28.55 2.56
CA PHE A 260 4.01 -27.61 1.47
C PHE A 260 4.10 -26.16 1.97
N HIS A 261 4.45 -25.24 1.08
CA HIS A 261 4.56 -23.82 1.43
C HIS A 261 3.24 -23.06 1.24
N SER A 262 2.17 -23.80 0.92
CA SER A 262 0.79 -23.35 0.90
C SER A 262 -0.07 -24.21 1.83
N ALA A 263 -0.68 -23.61 2.85
CA ALA A 263 -1.58 -24.33 3.75
C ALA A 263 -2.94 -24.57 3.08
N ILE A 264 -3.48 -25.79 3.21
CA ILE A 264 -4.84 -26.09 2.75
C ILE A 264 -5.89 -25.56 3.73
N VAL A 265 -7.04 -25.12 3.20
CA VAL A 265 -8.20 -24.74 4.04
C VAL A 265 -8.76 -26.00 4.72
N PRO A 266 -9.06 -25.97 6.04
CA PRO A 266 -9.50 -27.16 6.80
C PRO A 266 -10.69 -27.93 6.18
N ILE A 267 -11.62 -27.23 5.54
CA ILE A 267 -12.79 -27.86 4.87
C ILE A 267 -12.35 -28.81 3.75
N PHE A 268 -11.31 -28.45 3.01
CA PHE A 268 -10.77 -29.30 1.95
C PHE A 268 -9.91 -30.44 2.50
N MET A 269 -9.24 -30.24 3.64
CA MET A 269 -8.52 -31.32 4.33
C MET A 269 -9.46 -32.46 4.70
N ASN A 270 -10.63 -32.15 5.27
CA ASN A 270 -11.63 -33.16 5.63
C ASN A 270 -12.21 -33.87 4.41
N ALA A 271 -12.34 -33.18 3.27
CA ALA A 271 -12.78 -33.81 2.02
C ALA A 271 -11.75 -34.84 1.52
N ILE A 272 -10.45 -34.50 1.56
CA ILE A 272 -9.38 -35.40 1.18
C ILE A 272 -9.29 -36.60 2.14
N ALA A 273 -9.43 -36.36 3.44
CA ALA A 273 -9.47 -37.40 4.48
C ALA A 273 -10.53 -38.49 4.21
N GLY A 274 -11.64 -38.14 3.55
CA GLY A 274 -12.70 -39.05 3.14
C GLY A 274 -12.39 -39.92 1.93
N GLU A 275 -11.30 -39.66 1.19
CA GLU A 275 -10.93 -40.35 -0.06
C GLU A 275 -9.50 -40.95 -0.04
N PRO A 276 -9.10 -41.73 0.98
CA PRO A 276 -7.70 -42.18 1.16
C PRO A 276 -7.17 -43.02 0.00
N ALA A 277 -8.02 -43.88 -0.59
CA ALA A 277 -7.62 -44.73 -1.71
C ALA A 277 -7.30 -43.91 -2.98
N ALA A 278 -8.12 -42.90 -3.28
CA ALA A 278 -7.88 -41.98 -4.40
C ALA A 278 -6.63 -41.14 -4.14
N PHE A 279 -6.42 -40.67 -2.90
CA PHE A 279 -5.24 -39.90 -2.57
C PHE A 279 -3.94 -40.72 -2.65
N ALA A 280 -3.97 -42.01 -2.27
CA ALA A 280 -2.84 -42.92 -2.46
C ALA A 280 -2.53 -43.18 -3.95
N GLU A 281 -3.56 -43.24 -4.79
CA GLU A 281 -3.41 -43.33 -6.24
C GLU A 281 -2.79 -42.04 -6.82
N LEU A 282 -3.23 -40.87 -6.36
CA LEU A 282 -2.63 -39.58 -6.72
C LEU A 282 -1.13 -39.52 -6.34
N CYS A 283 -0.77 -39.97 -5.14
CA CYS A 283 0.64 -40.07 -4.71
C CYS A 283 1.45 -41.01 -5.63
N THR A 284 0.90 -42.18 -5.97
CA THR A 284 1.53 -43.15 -6.86
C THR A 284 1.81 -42.54 -8.23
N ARG A 285 0.82 -41.84 -8.80
CA ARG A 285 0.91 -41.18 -10.10
C ARG A 285 1.93 -40.05 -10.09
N ALA A 286 1.92 -39.20 -9.07
CA ALA A 286 2.90 -38.12 -8.92
C ALA A 286 4.33 -38.66 -8.85
N LEU A 287 4.58 -39.66 -7.99
CA LEU A 287 5.90 -40.29 -7.85
C LEU A 287 6.40 -40.94 -9.15
N ALA A 288 5.49 -41.44 -9.98
CA ALA A 288 5.78 -42.02 -11.29
C ALA A 288 5.83 -40.98 -12.43
N SER A 289 5.91 -39.68 -12.12
CA SER A 289 6.00 -38.60 -13.10
C SER A 289 7.40 -38.01 -13.26
N GLY A 290 8.41 -38.49 -12.51
CA GLY A 290 9.76 -37.90 -12.50
C GLY A 290 10.39 -37.73 -13.88
N ASP A 291 10.23 -38.70 -14.78
CA ASP A 291 10.80 -38.66 -16.13
C ASP A 291 9.88 -37.99 -17.17
N LEU A 292 8.63 -37.70 -16.82
CA LEU A 292 7.66 -37.10 -17.74
C LEU A 292 7.94 -35.61 -17.95
N SER A 293 7.43 -35.07 -19.07
CA SER A 293 7.33 -33.62 -19.26
C SER A 293 6.31 -33.01 -18.29
N PRO A 294 6.39 -31.70 -17.97
CA PRO A 294 5.37 -31.01 -17.16
C PRO A 294 3.93 -31.23 -17.63
N GLU A 295 3.69 -31.23 -18.95
CA GLU A 295 2.37 -31.47 -19.52
C GLU A 295 1.86 -32.88 -19.18
N GLN A 296 2.65 -33.90 -19.51
CA GLN A 296 2.31 -35.31 -19.27
C GLN A 296 2.16 -35.62 -17.78
N ALA A 297 3.06 -35.08 -16.95
CA ALA A 297 3.03 -35.25 -15.51
C ALA A 297 1.74 -34.68 -14.90
N PHE A 298 1.34 -33.47 -15.33
CA PHE A 298 0.16 -32.80 -14.83
C PHE A 298 -1.14 -33.43 -15.31
N GLU A 299 -1.20 -33.89 -16.56
CA GLU A 299 -2.34 -34.66 -17.06
C GLU A 299 -2.54 -35.93 -16.23
N LYS A 300 -1.46 -36.69 -15.99
CA LYS A 300 -1.50 -37.94 -15.23
C LYS A 300 -2.03 -37.77 -13.80
N VAL A 301 -1.69 -36.68 -13.11
CA VAL A 301 -2.20 -36.39 -11.75
C VAL A 301 -3.59 -35.74 -11.74
N ARG A 302 -4.07 -35.21 -12.86
CA ARG A 302 -5.43 -34.65 -12.99
C ARG A 302 -6.49 -35.71 -13.22
N GLU A 303 -6.13 -36.85 -13.80
CA GLU A 303 -7.02 -38.01 -13.95
C GLU A 303 -7.61 -38.50 -12.61
N VAL A 304 -6.92 -38.23 -11.49
CA VAL A 304 -7.46 -38.51 -10.15
C VAL A 304 -8.19 -37.26 -9.63
N SER A 305 -9.52 -37.34 -9.63
CA SER A 305 -10.39 -36.30 -9.07
C SER A 305 -10.64 -36.57 -7.59
N ILE A 306 -10.27 -35.61 -6.74
CA ILE A 306 -10.50 -35.63 -5.30
C ILE A 306 -11.01 -34.25 -4.91
N ARG A 307 -12.10 -34.18 -4.14
CA ARG A 307 -12.63 -32.89 -3.69
C ARG A 307 -11.59 -32.18 -2.79
N GLY A 308 -11.28 -30.94 -3.13
CA GLY A 308 -10.32 -30.12 -2.36
C GLY A 308 -8.87 -30.18 -2.88
N VAL A 309 -8.53 -31.14 -3.75
CA VAL A 309 -7.24 -31.13 -4.45
C VAL A 309 -7.38 -30.29 -5.72
N GLY A 310 -6.71 -29.14 -5.76
CA GLY A 310 -6.63 -28.25 -6.93
C GLY A 310 -5.27 -28.34 -7.67
N PRO A 311 -4.99 -27.41 -8.61
CA PRO A 311 -3.68 -27.32 -9.26
C PRO A 311 -2.55 -27.15 -8.26
N ASN A 312 -2.74 -26.31 -7.24
CA ASN A 312 -1.74 -26.05 -6.20
C ASN A 312 -1.12 -27.33 -5.62
N TRP A 313 -1.94 -28.18 -4.98
CA TRP A 313 -1.48 -29.45 -4.40
C TRP A 313 -0.86 -30.40 -5.44
N ARG A 314 -1.46 -30.50 -6.65
CA ARG A 314 -0.89 -31.35 -7.70
C ARG A 314 0.51 -30.89 -8.09
N THR A 315 0.72 -29.58 -8.21
CA THR A 315 2.02 -29.01 -8.56
C THR A 315 3.02 -29.06 -7.41
N GLU A 316 2.59 -28.94 -6.15
CA GLU A 316 3.43 -29.17 -4.97
C GLU A 316 3.90 -30.65 -4.87
N MET A 317 3.00 -31.60 -5.18
CA MET A 317 3.33 -33.02 -5.25
C MET A 317 4.34 -33.30 -6.37
N LEU A 318 4.15 -32.74 -7.56
CA LEU A 318 5.12 -32.85 -8.67
C LEU A 318 6.45 -32.16 -8.33
N HIS A 319 6.41 -30.96 -7.75
CA HIS A 319 7.60 -30.24 -7.29
C HIS A 319 8.41 -31.05 -6.28
N SER A 320 7.72 -31.78 -5.40
CA SER A 320 8.36 -32.67 -4.42
C SER A 320 9.02 -33.91 -5.04
N VAL A 321 8.70 -34.24 -6.30
CA VAL A 321 9.35 -35.31 -7.08
C VAL A 321 10.59 -34.80 -7.77
N ASP A 322 10.49 -33.65 -8.46
CA ASP A 322 11.62 -32.99 -9.10
C ASP A 322 11.47 -31.46 -9.10
N PRO A 323 12.11 -30.76 -8.13
CA PRO A 323 12.02 -29.31 -8.00
C PRO A 323 12.82 -28.55 -9.06
N SER A 324 13.58 -29.25 -9.92
CA SER A 324 14.24 -28.63 -11.08
C SER A 324 13.32 -28.58 -12.31
N LYS A 325 12.31 -29.46 -12.37
CA LYS A 325 11.44 -29.63 -13.54
C LYS A 325 10.05 -29.04 -13.35
N PHE A 326 9.44 -29.22 -12.17
CA PHE A 326 8.04 -28.90 -11.93
C PHE A 326 7.94 -27.65 -11.05
N ALA A 327 7.36 -26.56 -11.56
CA ALA A 327 7.12 -25.36 -10.78
C ALA A 327 5.85 -25.51 -9.92
N VAL A 328 5.81 -24.87 -8.76
CA VAL A 328 4.61 -24.75 -7.93
C VAL A 328 3.68 -23.69 -8.52
N LEU A 329 2.43 -24.04 -8.79
CA LEU A 329 1.42 -23.14 -9.36
C LEU A 329 0.32 -22.83 -8.33
N ASN A 330 0.37 -21.62 -7.77
CA ASN A 330 -0.61 -21.10 -6.83
C ASN A 330 -0.82 -19.59 -7.08
N ARG A 331 -1.56 -18.92 -6.19
CA ARG A 331 -1.81 -17.47 -6.30
C ARG A 331 -0.51 -16.66 -6.21
N ASN A 332 0.40 -17.04 -5.32
CA ASN A 332 1.66 -16.34 -5.09
C ASN A 332 2.58 -16.45 -6.30
N SER A 333 2.70 -17.64 -6.87
CA SER A 333 3.53 -17.85 -8.06
C SER A 333 2.91 -17.25 -9.33
N SER A 334 1.59 -17.15 -9.42
CA SER A 334 0.91 -16.39 -10.48
C SER A 334 1.14 -14.88 -10.37
N ALA A 335 1.13 -14.33 -9.15
CA ALA A 335 1.46 -12.93 -8.89
C ALA A 335 2.93 -12.63 -9.21
N GLY A 336 3.84 -13.49 -8.77
CA GLY A 336 5.26 -13.39 -9.07
C GLY A 336 5.56 -13.47 -10.57
N MET A 337 4.86 -14.34 -11.30
CA MET A 337 5.00 -14.44 -12.76
C MET A 337 4.54 -13.16 -13.49
N ARG A 338 3.49 -12.50 -13.00
CA ARG A 338 3.03 -11.21 -13.55
C ARG A 338 4.11 -10.12 -13.44
N LEU A 339 4.91 -10.15 -12.36
CA LEU A 339 6.06 -9.24 -12.20
C LEU A 339 7.21 -9.55 -13.18
N ALA A 340 7.26 -10.77 -13.71
CA ALA A 340 8.22 -11.18 -14.73
C ALA A 340 7.71 -10.93 -16.17
N GLY A 341 6.43 -10.60 -16.35
CA GLY A 341 5.79 -10.34 -17.65
C GLY A 341 4.70 -11.35 -18.04
N PRO A 342 4.94 -12.67 -18.01
CA PRO A 342 3.94 -13.65 -18.42
C PRO A 342 2.68 -13.62 -17.54
N GLU A 343 1.51 -13.72 -18.17
CA GLU A 343 0.22 -13.70 -17.48
C GLU A 343 -0.40 -15.09 -17.36
N PHE A 344 -0.75 -15.45 -16.12
CA PHE A 344 -1.47 -16.67 -15.78
C PHE A 344 -2.70 -16.33 -14.93
N PRO A 345 -3.69 -17.25 -14.84
CA PRO A 345 -4.88 -17.00 -14.04
C PRO A 345 -4.53 -16.62 -12.60
N GLU A 346 -5.04 -15.48 -12.11
CA GLU A 346 -4.75 -14.98 -10.76
C GLU A 346 -5.16 -15.99 -9.67
N ARG A 347 -6.21 -16.77 -9.95
CA ARG A 347 -6.70 -17.84 -9.07
C ARG A 347 -6.68 -19.17 -9.84
N PRO A 348 -5.56 -19.91 -9.82
CA PRO A 348 -5.46 -21.22 -10.46
C PRO A 348 -6.48 -22.21 -9.89
N SER A 349 -7.23 -22.87 -10.77
CA SER A 349 -8.26 -23.85 -10.44
C SER A 349 -8.30 -24.97 -11.48
N ASN A 350 -9.02 -26.06 -11.17
CA ASN A 350 -9.17 -27.17 -12.11
C ASN A 350 -9.91 -26.78 -13.41
N SER A 351 -10.65 -25.66 -13.42
CA SER A 351 -11.40 -25.18 -14.59
C SER A 351 -10.59 -24.27 -15.51
N ASN A 352 -9.48 -23.69 -15.04
CA ASN A 352 -8.70 -22.73 -15.82
C ASN A 352 -7.22 -23.11 -16.02
N ILE A 353 -6.75 -24.19 -15.39
CA ILE A 353 -5.40 -24.74 -15.63
C ILE A 353 -5.51 -26.04 -16.41
N THR A 354 -5.04 -26.01 -17.66
CA THR A 354 -4.83 -27.20 -18.49
C THR A 354 -3.39 -27.72 -18.37
N PRO A 355 -3.08 -28.94 -18.84
CA PRO A 355 -1.71 -29.44 -18.93
C PRO A 355 -0.79 -28.53 -19.75
N GLN A 356 -1.29 -27.97 -20.84
CA GLN A 356 -0.54 -27.04 -21.70
C GLN A 356 -0.25 -25.74 -20.95
N THR A 357 -1.24 -25.18 -20.23
CA THR A 357 -1.04 -24.01 -19.38
C THR A 357 0.02 -24.26 -18.32
N TYR A 358 -0.02 -25.43 -17.66
CA TYR A 358 0.98 -25.77 -16.65
C TYR A 358 2.38 -25.99 -17.24
N ALA A 359 2.46 -26.59 -18.43
CA ALA A 359 3.73 -26.77 -19.13
C ALA A 359 4.36 -25.43 -19.53
N GLN A 360 3.54 -24.51 -20.04
CA GLN A 360 3.98 -23.14 -20.32
C GLN A 360 4.43 -22.43 -19.05
N PHE A 361 3.69 -22.57 -17.94
CA PHE A 361 4.07 -22.00 -16.65
C PHE A 361 5.45 -22.51 -16.18
N CYS A 362 5.72 -23.81 -16.31
CA CYS A 362 7.03 -24.38 -15.96
C CYS A 362 8.16 -23.89 -16.88
N LEU A 363 7.87 -23.70 -18.17
CA LEU A 363 8.84 -23.15 -19.13
C LEU A 363 9.21 -21.72 -18.76
N ASP A 364 8.20 -20.86 -18.55
CA ASP A 364 8.38 -19.47 -18.17
C ASP A 364 9.09 -19.36 -16.82
N ALA A 365 8.69 -20.18 -15.83
CA ALA A 365 9.33 -20.22 -14.52
C ALA A 365 10.83 -20.54 -14.63
N ARG A 366 11.24 -21.49 -15.48
CA ARG A 366 12.67 -21.76 -15.72
C ARG A 366 13.38 -20.57 -16.35
N HIS A 367 12.75 -19.87 -17.28
CA HIS A 367 13.30 -18.66 -17.88
C HIS A 367 13.48 -17.56 -16.82
N VAL A 368 12.48 -17.29 -15.99
CA VAL A 368 12.59 -16.33 -14.88
C VAL A 368 13.69 -16.73 -13.90
N ALA A 369 13.76 -18.01 -13.51
CA ALA A 369 14.80 -18.50 -12.62
C ALA A 369 16.22 -18.26 -13.21
N ALA A 370 16.41 -18.52 -14.50
CA ALA A 370 17.68 -18.28 -15.19
C ALA A 370 18.04 -16.78 -15.20
N GLU A 371 17.08 -15.91 -15.53
CA GLU A 371 17.25 -14.44 -15.55
C GLU A 371 17.57 -13.82 -14.17
N LEU A 372 17.14 -14.49 -13.11
CA LEU A 372 17.43 -14.11 -11.73
C LEU A 372 18.69 -14.79 -11.16
N GLY A 373 19.34 -15.68 -11.92
CA GLY A 373 20.50 -16.45 -11.45
C GLY A 373 20.15 -17.37 -10.27
N LEU A 374 18.97 -18.00 -10.32
CA LEU A 374 18.49 -18.98 -9.34
C LEU A 374 18.84 -20.40 -9.78
N ARG A 375 19.09 -21.29 -8.81
CA ARG A 375 19.57 -22.66 -9.06
C ARG A 375 18.48 -23.63 -9.47
N ASN A 376 17.25 -23.40 -9.01
CA ASN A 376 16.10 -24.29 -9.24
C ASN A 376 14.77 -23.56 -9.01
N LEU A 377 13.66 -24.26 -9.21
CA LEU A 377 12.33 -23.68 -9.09
C LEU A 377 11.88 -23.52 -7.62
N SER A 378 12.53 -24.18 -6.64
CA SER A 378 12.27 -23.94 -5.22
C SER A 378 12.77 -22.56 -4.79
N GLU A 379 13.90 -22.11 -5.34
CA GLU A 379 14.40 -20.75 -5.16
C GLU A 379 13.44 -19.73 -5.75
N LEU A 380 12.95 -19.98 -6.96
CA LEU A 380 11.99 -19.10 -7.60
C LEU A 380 10.67 -19.03 -6.82
N ASP A 381 10.14 -20.17 -6.35
CA ASP A 381 8.94 -20.20 -5.54
C ASP A 381 9.11 -19.39 -4.24
N ALA A 382 10.29 -19.43 -3.61
CA ALA A 382 10.57 -18.57 -2.45
C ALA A 382 10.53 -17.08 -2.80
N VAL A 383 11.13 -16.69 -3.93
CA VAL A 383 11.11 -15.30 -4.41
C VAL A 383 9.69 -14.84 -4.72
N PHE A 384 8.87 -15.68 -5.35
CA PHE A 384 7.48 -15.37 -5.63
C PHE A 384 6.62 -15.29 -4.36
N ASN A 385 6.87 -16.15 -3.37
CA ASN A 385 6.21 -16.06 -2.07
C ASN A 385 6.56 -14.75 -1.36
N GLU A 386 7.84 -14.38 -1.33
CA GLU A 386 8.29 -13.10 -0.75
C GLU A 386 7.64 -11.91 -1.47
N ALA A 387 7.60 -11.93 -2.80
CA ALA A 387 6.93 -10.90 -3.60
C ALA A 387 5.44 -10.78 -3.27
N TYR A 388 4.74 -11.89 -3.10
CA TYR A 388 3.31 -11.90 -2.78
C TYR A 388 3.01 -11.36 -1.38
N TRP A 389 3.79 -11.75 -0.37
CA TRP A 389 3.56 -11.30 1.01
C TRP A 389 3.94 -9.84 1.23
N GLN A 390 4.93 -9.31 0.50
CA GLN A 390 5.20 -7.87 0.48
C GLN A 390 4.07 -7.06 -0.18
N ASP A 391 3.29 -7.67 -1.08
CA ASP A 391 2.14 -7.01 -1.73
C ASP A 391 0.88 -6.99 -0.84
N MET A 392 0.69 -8.04 -0.02
CA MET A 392 -0.45 -8.14 0.92
C MET A 392 -0.18 -7.46 2.27
N GLY A 393 1.07 -7.06 2.57
CA GLY A 393 1.45 -6.38 3.81
C GLY A 393 0.93 -4.94 3.95
N ASP A 394 0.22 -4.44 2.94
CA ASP A 394 -0.41 -3.11 2.89
C ASP A 394 -1.93 -3.14 3.20
N GLU A 395 -2.54 -4.30 3.54
CA GLU A 395 -3.99 -4.45 3.81
C GLU A 395 -4.43 -4.54 5.28
N ASP A 396 -3.56 -4.33 6.28
CA ASP A 396 -3.95 -4.31 7.71
C ASP A 396 -3.97 -2.92 8.36
#